data_AF-R5V3T7-F1
#
_entry.id   AF-R5V3T7-F1
#
_cell.length_a   1.000
_cell.length_b   1.000
_cell.length_c   1.000
_cell.angle_alpha   90.00
_cell.angle_beta   90.00
_cell.angle_gamma   90.00
#
_symmetry.space_group_name_H-M   'P 1'
#
loop_
_entity.id
_entity.type
_entity.pdbx_description
1 polymer ?
#
loop_
_entity_poly.entity_id
_entity_poly.type
_entity_poly.pdbx_seq_one_letter_code
_entity_poly.pdbx_strand_id
1 'polypeptide(L)'
;MCSLKDNENLSENIIKYPKYLFRYKSLTIDSLADIKNNKLKFSTSNYYDDPFDTFLKINQKKLFESIDDIFKQENFLSNLEFICKQLGMEFNKNEISKKINSFDIKSFHSQIISLIRGDIRNILRSYTLSACFSENGLNETLWIKYANQHKGFALIYDLENKENYLCGKEEKFNNCSFNHFSHPLYPVYYSNKSYDATEYAKWFTTFVVLKEYVSKNDIVDDKIFKLFPKMSWEKEKITLIKKKCHMYDQEWRMISNLV
;
A
#
# COMPACT_ATOMS: atom_id res chain seq x y z
N MET A 1 5.42 -7.44 19.25
CA MET A 1 5.82 -6.11 18.75
C MET A 1 5.43 -5.14 19.84
N CYS A 2 6.43 -4.67 20.59
CA CYS A 2 6.23 -3.81 21.76
C CYS A 2 5.62 -2.47 21.33
N SER A 3 4.79 -1.90 22.20
CA SER A 3 4.32 -0.53 22.09
C SER A 3 5.53 0.41 22.08
N LEU A 4 5.81 1.03 20.94
CA LEU A 4 6.77 2.12 20.89
C LEU A 4 6.00 3.37 21.30
N LYS A 5 6.20 3.79 22.55
CA LYS A 5 5.86 5.13 23.01
C LYS A 5 6.77 6.09 22.26
N ASP A 6 6.16 7.15 21.73
CA ASP A 6 6.85 8.27 21.10
C ASP A 6 7.92 8.83 22.08
N ASN A 7 9.12 9.13 21.57
CA ASN A 7 10.32 9.67 22.25
C ASN A 7 11.41 8.69 22.73
N GLU A 8 11.72 7.65 21.96
CA GLU A 8 13.10 7.14 21.93
C GLU A 8 13.71 7.47 20.56
N ASN A 9 14.84 8.19 20.58
CA ASN A 9 15.71 8.37 19.42
C ASN A 9 16.01 6.99 18.83
N LEU A 10 15.28 6.61 17.78
CA LEU A 10 15.61 5.44 16.98
C LEU A 10 17.04 5.67 16.47
N SER A 11 17.99 4.91 17.00
CA SER A 11 19.37 4.91 16.53
C SER A 11 19.37 4.83 15.00
N GLU A 12 20.11 5.71 14.34
CA GLU A 12 20.15 5.90 12.88
C GLU A 12 20.59 4.68 12.06
N ASN A 13 20.61 3.45 12.60
CA ASN A 13 21.13 2.25 11.96
C ASN A 13 20.31 0.96 12.23
N ILE A 14 18.98 1.00 12.23
CA ILE A 14 18.18 -0.25 12.31
C ILE A 14 18.20 -1.02 10.98
N ILE A 15 18.19 -0.32 9.85
CA ILE A 15 18.21 -0.93 8.50
C ILE A 15 19.62 -0.79 7.93
N LYS A 16 20.24 -1.94 7.61
CA LYS A 16 21.51 -1.99 6.88
C LYS A 16 21.21 -2.14 5.39
N TYR A 17 21.49 -1.10 4.61
CA TYR A 17 21.32 -1.16 3.16
C TYR A 17 22.46 -1.97 2.52
N PRO A 18 22.16 -2.86 1.56
CA PRO A 18 23.17 -3.55 0.78
C PRO A 18 23.80 -2.57 -0.22
N LYS A 19 25.02 -2.87 -0.68
CA LYS A 19 25.64 -2.12 -1.77
C LYS A 19 24.84 -2.24 -3.07
N TYR A 20 24.38 -3.45 -3.37
CA TYR A 20 23.67 -3.76 -4.60
C TYR A 20 22.26 -4.29 -4.32
N LEU A 21 21.32 -3.83 -5.14
CA LEU A 21 20.01 -4.46 -5.30
C LEU A 21 19.81 -4.90 -6.74
N PHE A 22 19.10 -6.00 -6.91
CA PHE A 22 18.88 -6.64 -8.20
C PHE A 22 17.42 -6.67 -8.55
N ARG A 23 17.09 -6.40 -9.82
CA ARG A 23 15.73 -6.56 -10.35
C ARG A 23 15.76 -7.38 -11.63
N TYR A 24 15.09 -8.51 -11.59
CA TYR A 24 14.97 -9.47 -12.67
C TYR A 24 13.92 -9.02 -13.69
N LYS A 25 14.23 -9.14 -14.98
CA LYS A 25 13.30 -8.83 -16.07
C LYS A 25 13.43 -9.82 -17.22
N SER A 26 12.30 -10.22 -17.77
CA SER A 26 12.21 -10.89 -19.06
C SER A 26 12.66 -9.97 -20.19
N LEU A 27 13.31 -10.51 -21.22
CA LEU A 27 13.73 -9.76 -22.40
C LEU A 27 12.55 -9.51 -23.33
N THR A 28 11.94 -8.33 -23.21
CA THR A 28 10.82 -7.86 -24.05
C THR A 28 11.06 -6.43 -24.55
N ILE A 29 10.34 -6.01 -25.60
CA ILE A 29 10.39 -4.64 -26.12
C ILE A 29 10.09 -3.63 -24.99
N ASP A 30 9.08 -3.91 -24.16
CA ASP A 30 8.72 -3.05 -23.02
C ASP A 30 9.84 -2.97 -21.98
N SER A 31 10.48 -4.10 -21.66
CA SER A 31 11.57 -4.13 -20.68
C SER A 31 12.78 -3.30 -21.15
N LEU A 32 13.07 -3.33 -22.46
CA LEU A 32 14.16 -2.57 -23.08
C LEU A 32 13.80 -1.08 -23.16
N ALA A 33 12.54 -0.76 -23.47
CA ALA A 33 12.04 0.61 -23.46
C ALA A 33 12.11 1.22 -22.05
N ASP A 34 11.79 0.44 -21.01
CA ASP A 34 11.94 0.89 -19.62
C ASP A 34 13.39 1.24 -19.29
N ILE A 35 14.36 0.39 -19.68
CA ILE A 35 15.78 0.65 -19.47
C ILE A 35 16.23 1.90 -20.22
N LYS A 36 15.93 1.96 -21.53
CA LYS A 36 16.33 3.08 -22.41
C LYS A 36 15.84 4.42 -21.87
N ASN A 37 14.64 4.44 -21.27
CA ASN A 37 14.02 5.65 -20.75
C ASN A 37 14.22 5.84 -19.24
N ASN A 38 15.08 5.04 -18.59
CA ASN A 38 15.34 5.07 -17.15
C ASN A 38 14.05 5.03 -16.30
N LYS A 39 13.12 4.14 -16.66
CA LYS A 39 11.83 3.97 -15.99
C LYS A 39 11.84 2.79 -15.03
N LEU A 40 11.36 3.04 -13.82
CA LEU A 40 11.05 2.02 -12.84
C LEU A 40 9.53 1.86 -12.73
N LYS A 41 9.03 0.63 -12.96
CA LYS A 41 7.61 0.32 -12.82
C LYS A 41 7.29 -0.17 -11.42
N PHE A 42 6.17 0.29 -10.88
CA PHE A 42 5.54 -0.25 -9.69
C PHE A 42 4.42 -1.20 -10.11
N SER A 43 4.15 -2.19 -9.25
CA SER A 43 3.05 -3.14 -9.41
C SER A 43 2.16 -3.04 -8.18
N THR A 44 0.85 -3.13 -8.38
CA THR A 44 -0.07 -3.22 -7.25
C THR A 44 0.04 -4.62 -6.64
N SER A 45 -0.03 -4.67 -5.31
CA SER A 45 0.30 -5.89 -4.56
C SER A 45 -0.65 -7.05 -4.82
N ASN A 46 -1.80 -6.81 -5.45
CA ASN A 46 -2.78 -7.83 -5.86
C ASN A 46 -2.32 -8.68 -7.04
N TYR A 47 -1.36 -8.21 -7.85
CA TYR A 47 -0.79 -8.99 -8.97
C TYR A 47 0.40 -9.86 -8.57
N TYR A 48 0.80 -9.85 -7.29
CA TYR A 48 1.82 -10.78 -6.83
C TYR A 48 1.34 -12.22 -7.02
N ASP A 49 2.22 -13.02 -7.64
CA ASP A 49 2.01 -14.42 -7.97
C ASP A 49 1.98 -15.32 -6.73
N ASP A 50 2.48 -14.83 -5.58
CA ASP A 50 2.49 -15.55 -4.32
C ASP A 50 1.47 -14.99 -3.32
N PRO A 51 0.48 -15.78 -2.86
CA PRO A 51 -0.46 -15.36 -1.81
C PRO A 51 0.21 -15.08 -0.46
N PHE A 52 1.48 -15.48 -0.27
CA PHE A 52 2.28 -15.20 0.92
C PHE A 52 3.18 -13.98 0.79
N ASP A 53 3.22 -13.32 -0.37
CA ASP A 53 3.92 -12.03 -0.55
C ASP A 53 3.34 -10.92 0.33
N THR A 54 2.11 -11.10 0.80
CA THR A 54 1.43 -10.23 1.76
C THR A 54 0.87 -11.08 2.90
N PHE A 55 1.75 -11.58 3.77
CA PHE A 55 1.40 -12.58 4.79
C PHE A 55 0.56 -11.97 5.93
N LEU A 56 -0.72 -11.79 5.65
CA LEU A 56 -1.72 -11.18 6.52
C LEU A 56 -2.94 -12.10 6.68
N LYS A 57 -3.66 -11.88 7.77
CA LYS A 57 -4.96 -12.48 8.06
C LYS A 57 -5.96 -11.36 8.36
N ILE A 58 -7.22 -11.59 8.00
CA ILE A 58 -8.35 -10.72 8.30
C ILE A 58 -9.43 -11.61 8.92
N ASN A 59 -9.82 -11.32 10.15
CA ASN A 59 -10.92 -12.03 10.79
C ASN A 59 -12.25 -11.41 10.35
N GLN A 60 -12.86 -11.97 9.30
CA GLN A 60 -14.11 -11.48 8.75
C GLN A 60 -15.24 -11.45 9.79
N LYS A 61 -15.34 -12.44 10.68
CA LYS A 61 -16.37 -12.48 11.72
C LYS A 61 -16.26 -11.27 12.66
N LYS A 62 -15.06 -11.03 13.21
CA LYS A 62 -14.80 -9.85 14.06
C LYS A 62 -15.03 -8.54 13.31
N LEU A 63 -14.69 -8.53 12.02
CA LEU A 63 -14.89 -7.37 11.16
C LEU A 63 -16.39 -7.05 11.03
N PHE A 64 -17.21 -8.04 10.70
CA PHE A 64 -18.67 -7.89 10.63
C PHE A 64 -19.27 -7.40 11.95
N GLU A 65 -18.92 -8.06 13.07
CA GLU A 65 -19.38 -7.66 14.41
C GLU A 65 -19.02 -6.20 14.71
N SER A 66 -17.76 -5.81 14.46
CA SER A 66 -17.30 -4.44 14.72
C SER A 66 -17.98 -3.38 13.86
N ILE A 67 -18.36 -3.73 12.63
CA ILE A 67 -19.05 -2.83 11.72
C ILE A 67 -20.49 -2.69 12.16
N ASP A 68 -21.18 -3.79 12.42
CA ASP A 68 -22.55 -3.77 12.94
C ASP A 68 -22.66 -2.90 14.20
N ASP A 69 -21.66 -2.96 15.09
CA ASP A 69 -21.64 -2.16 16.31
C ASP A 69 -21.44 -0.66 16.03
N ILE A 70 -20.59 -0.27 15.07
CA ILE A 70 -20.43 1.13 14.65
C ILE A 70 -21.75 1.70 14.13
N PHE A 71 -22.49 0.93 13.32
CA PHE A 71 -23.75 1.37 12.71
C PHE A 71 -24.93 1.41 13.68
N LYS A 72 -24.86 0.71 14.81
CA LYS A 72 -25.85 0.79 15.89
C LYS A 72 -25.66 2.01 16.79
N GLN A 73 -24.56 2.76 16.65
CA GLN A 73 -24.31 3.94 17.47
C GLN A 73 -25.23 5.10 17.07
N GLU A 74 -25.94 5.66 18.05
CA GLU A 74 -26.91 6.76 17.83
C GLU A 74 -26.28 8.00 17.19
N ASN A 75 -24.97 8.21 17.37
CA ASN A 75 -24.23 9.37 16.88
C ASN A 75 -23.52 9.14 15.52
N PHE A 76 -23.73 8.01 14.85
CA PHE A 76 -23.02 7.69 13.61
C PHE A 76 -23.21 8.77 12.52
N LEU A 77 -24.45 9.20 12.27
CA LEU A 77 -24.75 10.23 11.26
C LEU A 77 -24.14 11.59 11.63
N SER A 78 -24.20 11.98 12.91
CA SER A 78 -23.57 13.20 13.39
C SER A 78 -22.05 13.15 13.27
N ASN A 79 -21.44 11.98 13.48
CA ASN A 79 -20.00 11.79 13.32
C ASN A 79 -19.58 11.88 11.86
N LEU A 80 -20.36 11.30 10.93
CA LEU A 80 -20.15 11.46 9.49
C LEU A 80 -20.34 12.91 9.02
N GLU A 81 -21.36 13.61 9.50
CA GLU A 81 -21.58 15.02 9.18
C GLU A 81 -20.41 15.90 9.67
N PHE A 82 -19.94 15.66 10.90
CA PHE A 82 -18.78 16.34 11.46
C PHE A 82 -17.52 16.09 10.62
N ILE A 83 -17.29 14.83 10.25
CA ILE A 83 -16.23 14.40 9.33
C ILE A 83 -16.28 15.21 8.03
N CYS A 84 -17.41 15.23 7.32
CA CYS A 84 -17.54 15.94 6.04
C CYS A 84 -17.25 17.44 6.17
N LYS A 85 -17.72 18.08 7.25
CA LYS A 85 -17.43 19.49 7.54
C LYS A 85 -15.94 19.75 7.76
N GLN A 86 -15.24 18.88 8.50
CA GLN A 86 -13.79 19.01 8.74
C GLN A 86 -12.96 18.92 7.45
N LEU A 87 -13.45 18.20 6.43
CA LEU A 87 -12.76 18.09 5.14
C LEU A 87 -12.82 19.39 4.30
N GLY A 88 -13.55 20.41 4.76
CA GLY A 88 -13.84 21.62 4.00
C GLY A 88 -14.79 21.34 2.84
N MET A 89 -15.58 20.28 2.97
CA MET A 89 -16.58 19.89 1.99
C MET A 89 -17.90 20.49 2.43
N GLU A 90 -18.64 21.04 1.49
CA GLU A 90 -20.05 21.31 1.75
C GLU A 90 -20.69 19.97 2.07
N PHE A 91 -21.00 19.77 3.35
CA PHE A 91 -22.04 18.83 3.75
C PHE A 91 -23.34 19.39 3.20
N ASN A 92 -23.54 19.21 1.89
CA ASN A 92 -24.70 19.73 1.21
C ASN A 92 -25.87 18.88 1.65
N LYS A 93 -26.51 19.33 2.71
CA LYS A 93 -27.66 18.69 3.32
C LYS A 93 -28.75 18.40 2.29
N ASN A 94 -28.78 19.02 1.10
CA ASN A 94 -29.74 18.76 0.02
C ASN A 94 -29.29 17.71 -1.01
N GLU A 95 -28.00 17.61 -1.39
CA GLU A 95 -27.51 16.49 -2.21
C GLU A 95 -27.41 15.22 -1.38
N ILE A 96 -26.89 15.37 -0.16
CA ILE A 96 -26.84 14.35 0.84
C ILE A 96 -28.27 14.01 1.26
N SER A 97 -29.24 14.89 1.55
CA SER A 97 -30.65 14.48 1.84
C SER A 97 -31.42 13.93 0.65
N LYS A 98 -31.16 14.34 -0.60
CA LYS A 98 -31.70 13.61 -1.78
C LYS A 98 -31.11 12.20 -1.84
N LYS A 99 -29.83 12.06 -1.52
CA LYS A 99 -29.15 10.78 -1.32
C LYS A 99 -29.35 10.13 0.04
N ILE A 100 -29.96 10.76 1.07
CA ILE A 100 -30.06 10.40 2.52
C ILE A 100 -31.49 10.08 2.94
N ASN A 101 -32.49 10.71 2.33
CA ASN A 101 -33.79 10.07 2.19
C ASN A 101 -33.68 8.76 1.38
N SER A 102 -32.56 8.57 0.66
CA SER A 102 -32.13 7.31 0.03
C SER A 102 -30.77 6.76 0.53
N PHE A 103 -30.16 7.33 1.59
CA PHE A 103 -28.88 6.84 2.16
C PHE A 103 -29.38 5.93 3.22
N ASP A 104 -29.81 4.82 2.69
CA ASP A 104 -30.08 3.71 3.51
C ASP A 104 -28.75 3.40 4.20
N ILE A 105 -28.68 3.67 5.51
CA ILE A 105 -27.59 3.22 6.36
C ILE A 105 -27.39 1.73 6.12
N LYS A 106 -28.47 0.98 5.82
CA LYS A 106 -28.39 -0.42 5.41
C LYS A 106 -27.75 -0.61 4.04
N SER A 107 -27.89 0.31 3.08
CA SER A 107 -27.17 0.27 1.80
C SER A 107 -25.68 0.53 1.97
N PHE A 108 -25.28 1.60 2.68
CA PHE A 108 -23.87 1.89 2.96
C PHE A 108 -23.22 0.75 3.79
N HIS A 109 -23.93 0.26 4.82
CA HIS A 109 -23.56 -0.95 5.56
C HIS A 109 -23.46 -2.16 4.63
N SER A 110 -24.46 -2.42 3.77
CA SER A 110 -24.45 -3.57 2.86
C SER A 110 -23.30 -3.53 1.87
N GLN A 111 -22.87 -2.34 1.42
CA GLN A 111 -21.72 -2.18 0.54
C GLN A 111 -20.42 -2.51 1.28
N ILE A 112 -20.25 -2.02 2.50
CA ILE A 112 -19.12 -2.39 3.35
C ILE A 112 -19.10 -3.92 3.55
N ILE A 113 -20.25 -4.50 3.94
CA ILE A 113 -20.39 -5.96 4.11
C ILE A 113 -20.10 -6.70 2.80
N SER A 114 -20.53 -6.19 1.66
CA SER A 114 -20.28 -6.77 0.33
C SER A 114 -18.78 -6.78 -0.01
N LEU A 115 -18.07 -5.66 0.22
CA LEU A 115 -16.62 -5.58 0.03
C LEU A 115 -15.88 -6.58 0.92
N ILE A 116 -16.34 -6.76 2.16
CA ILE A 116 -15.75 -7.71 3.11
C ILE A 116 -16.01 -9.16 2.73
N ARG A 117 -17.24 -9.47 2.29
CA ARG A 117 -17.63 -10.80 1.80
C ARG A 117 -16.92 -11.15 0.50
N GLY A 118 -16.58 -10.15 -0.31
CA GLY A 118 -15.71 -10.29 -1.46
C GLY A 118 -14.26 -10.56 -1.06
N ASP A 119 -13.33 -10.10 -1.89
CA ASP A 119 -11.90 -10.27 -1.64
C ASP A 119 -11.28 -9.00 -1.06
N ILE A 120 -11.66 -8.66 0.19
CA ILE A 120 -11.12 -7.49 0.89
C ILE A 120 -9.60 -7.51 0.98
N ARG A 121 -8.99 -8.70 1.02
CA ARG A 121 -7.55 -8.85 1.00
C ARG A 121 -6.99 -8.32 -0.33
N ASN A 122 -7.60 -8.67 -1.45
CA ASN A 122 -7.18 -8.23 -2.77
C ASN A 122 -7.43 -6.73 -2.99
N ILE A 123 -8.54 -6.19 -2.46
CA ILE A 123 -8.84 -4.75 -2.51
C ILE A 123 -7.79 -3.98 -1.70
N LEU A 124 -7.47 -4.39 -0.48
CA LEU A 124 -6.38 -3.77 0.31
C LEU A 124 -5.05 -3.77 -0.45
N ARG A 125 -4.72 -4.90 -1.10
CA ARG A 125 -3.51 -5.06 -1.89
C ARG A 125 -3.50 -4.19 -3.15
N SER A 126 -4.65 -3.85 -3.73
CA SER A 126 -4.71 -3.03 -4.94
C SER A 126 -4.39 -1.55 -4.68
N TYR A 127 -4.49 -1.09 -3.43
CA TYR A 127 -4.18 0.28 -3.02
C TYR A 127 -2.71 0.48 -2.63
N THR A 128 -1.87 -0.54 -2.79
CA THR A 128 -0.43 -0.41 -2.54
C THR A 128 0.38 -0.80 -3.76
N LEU A 129 1.05 0.22 -4.30
CA LEU A 129 2.05 0.12 -5.36
C LEU A 129 3.43 -0.11 -4.75
N SER A 130 4.13 -1.15 -5.20
CA SER A 130 5.52 -1.38 -4.82
C SER A 130 6.39 -1.85 -5.99
N ALA A 131 7.70 -1.68 -5.86
CA ALA A 131 8.71 -2.27 -6.74
C ALA A 131 9.60 -3.20 -5.92
N CYS A 132 9.71 -4.46 -6.34
CA CYS A 132 10.50 -5.48 -5.66
C CYS A 132 11.91 -5.60 -6.22
N PHE A 133 12.86 -5.88 -5.33
CA PHE A 133 14.28 -6.10 -5.59
C PHE A 133 14.77 -7.29 -4.74
N SER A 134 15.95 -7.81 -5.05
CA SER A 134 16.64 -8.82 -4.23
C SER A 134 18.07 -8.38 -3.95
N GLU A 135 18.64 -8.81 -2.83
CA GLU A 135 20.08 -8.62 -2.55
C GLU A 135 20.97 -9.57 -3.37
N ASN A 136 20.42 -10.67 -3.86
CA ASN A 136 21.15 -11.68 -4.60
C ASN A 136 20.75 -11.57 -6.06
N GLY A 137 21.71 -11.32 -6.95
CA GLY A 137 21.51 -11.27 -8.42
C GLY A 137 21.53 -12.63 -9.12
N LEU A 138 21.86 -13.70 -8.38
CA LEU A 138 21.95 -15.07 -8.86
C LEU A 138 20.85 -15.97 -8.25
N ASN A 139 19.78 -15.38 -7.69
CA ASN A 139 18.70 -16.16 -7.10
C ASN A 139 17.93 -16.93 -8.20
N GLU A 140 18.14 -18.24 -8.26
CA GLU A 140 17.56 -19.12 -9.29
C GLU A 140 16.02 -19.04 -9.33
N THR A 141 15.37 -19.00 -8.17
CA THR A 141 13.90 -18.93 -8.11
C THR A 141 13.38 -17.64 -8.73
N LEU A 142 14.05 -16.51 -8.48
CA LEU A 142 13.66 -15.21 -9.04
C LEU A 142 13.99 -15.11 -10.53
N TRP A 143 15.10 -15.70 -10.99
CA TRP A 143 15.41 -15.84 -12.41
C TRP A 143 14.34 -16.66 -13.15
N ILE A 144 13.86 -17.75 -12.55
CA ILE A 144 12.78 -18.57 -13.12
C ILE A 144 11.49 -17.76 -13.24
N LYS A 145 11.09 -17.08 -12.15
CA LYS A 145 9.84 -16.32 -12.08
C LYS A 145 9.81 -15.08 -12.97
N TYR A 146 10.85 -14.25 -12.89
CA TYR A 146 10.80 -12.86 -13.39
C TYR A 146 11.72 -12.61 -14.59
N ALA A 147 12.62 -13.53 -14.92
CA ALA A 147 13.54 -13.39 -16.05
C ALA A 147 13.36 -14.52 -17.09
N ASN A 148 12.10 -14.88 -17.37
CA ASN A 148 11.70 -15.84 -18.41
C ASN A 148 12.54 -17.13 -18.39
N GLN A 149 12.61 -17.81 -17.23
CA GLN A 149 13.39 -19.04 -17.08
C GLN A 149 14.85 -18.87 -17.53
N HIS A 150 15.56 -17.87 -16.99
CA HIS A 150 16.94 -17.52 -17.32
C HIS A 150 17.19 -16.93 -18.72
N LYS A 151 16.16 -16.59 -19.50
CA LYS A 151 16.30 -15.94 -20.83
C LYS A 151 16.22 -14.42 -20.79
N GLY A 152 16.10 -13.85 -19.60
CA GLY A 152 16.04 -12.40 -19.35
C GLY A 152 17.38 -11.82 -18.92
N PHE A 153 17.31 -10.81 -18.07
CA PHE A 153 18.46 -10.13 -17.48
C PHE A 153 18.15 -9.65 -16.06
N ALA A 154 19.20 -9.32 -15.30
CA ALA A 154 19.09 -8.67 -14.00
C ALA A 154 19.67 -7.25 -14.09
N LEU A 155 18.89 -6.27 -13.65
CA LEU A 155 19.37 -4.91 -13.44
C LEU A 155 20.06 -4.82 -12.08
N ILE A 156 21.20 -4.15 -12.05
CA ILE A 156 21.99 -3.92 -10.85
C ILE A 156 21.86 -2.45 -10.46
N TYR A 157 21.39 -2.21 -9.24
CA TYR A 157 21.30 -0.90 -8.64
C TYR A 157 22.39 -0.78 -7.59
N ASP A 158 23.41 0.03 -7.88
CA ASP A 158 24.44 0.39 -6.91
C ASP A 158 23.94 1.55 -6.05
N LEU A 159 23.66 1.28 -4.78
CA LEU A 159 23.12 2.24 -3.80
C LEU A 159 24.21 3.13 -3.19
N GLU A 160 25.49 2.76 -3.32
CA GLU A 160 26.63 3.54 -2.80
C GLU A 160 27.15 4.53 -3.85
N ASN A 161 26.92 4.25 -5.14
CA ASN A 161 27.33 5.13 -6.22
C ASN A 161 26.39 6.35 -6.36
N LYS A 162 26.80 7.48 -5.76
CA LYS A 162 26.10 8.77 -5.83
C LYS A 162 25.99 9.34 -7.24
N GLU A 163 26.80 8.89 -8.20
CA GLU A 163 26.70 9.33 -9.59
C GLU A 163 25.39 8.83 -10.23
N ASN A 164 24.90 7.65 -9.83
CA ASN A 164 23.66 7.05 -10.32
C ASN A 164 22.40 7.82 -9.92
N TYR A 165 22.48 8.71 -8.91
CA TYR A 165 21.36 9.56 -8.53
C TYR A 165 21.24 10.72 -9.52
N LEU A 166 20.41 10.57 -10.56
CA LEU A 166 20.27 11.55 -11.64
C LEU A 166 19.31 12.70 -11.31
N CYS A 167 18.56 12.59 -10.22
CA CYS A 167 17.52 13.56 -9.93
C CYS A 167 18.10 14.94 -9.61
N GLY A 168 17.59 15.98 -10.27
CA GLY A 168 18.07 17.36 -10.13
C GLY A 168 19.46 17.63 -10.75
N LYS A 169 20.07 16.66 -11.45
CA LYS A 169 21.38 16.86 -12.11
C LYS A 169 21.28 17.44 -13.52
N GLU A 170 20.18 17.21 -14.22
CA GLU A 170 19.94 17.72 -15.59
C GLU A 170 18.51 18.24 -15.72
N GLU A 171 18.24 19.17 -16.64
CA GLU A 171 16.91 19.79 -16.80
C GLU A 171 15.77 18.78 -16.99
N LYS A 172 16.01 17.71 -17.77
CA LYS A 172 15.04 16.61 -17.97
C LYS A 172 14.74 15.81 -16.69
N PHE A 173 15.57 15.94 -15.66
CA PHE A 173 15.43 15.30 -14.35
C PHE A 173 15.13 16.31 -13.22
N ASN A 174 14.75 17.55 -13.53
CA ASN A 174 14.35 18.52 -12.51
C ASN A 174 13.00 18.17 -11.87
N ASN A 175 12.09 17.58 -12.66
CA ASN A 175 10.77 17.14 -12.21
C ASN A 175 10.73 15.65 -11.86
N CYS A 176 11.68 15.13 -11.07
CA CYS A 176 11.52 13.77 -10.57
C CYS A 176 10.37 13.70 -9.59
N SER A 177 9.56 12.64 -9.71
CA SER A 177 8.59 12.26 -8.68
C SER A 177 9.23 12.09 -7.30
N PHE A 178 10.54 11.77 -7.23
CA PHE A 178 11.31 11.65 -5.98
C PHE A 178 11.49 12.97 -5.21
N ASN A 179 11.53 14.13 -5.88
CA ASN A 179 11.65 15.44 -5.21
C ASN A 179 10.35 15.85 -4.51
N HIS A 180 9.21 15.30 -4.95
CA HIS A 180 7.89 15.63 -4.42
C HIS A 180 7.32 14.52 -3.52
N PHE A 181 7.71 13.27 -3.76
CA PHE A 181 7.26 12.10 -3.02
C PHE A 181 8.46 11.21 -2.66
N SER A 182 8.76 11.09 -1.37
CA SER A 182 9.67 10.06 -0.88
C SER A 182 9.07 8.69 -1.21
N HIS A 183 9.80 7.80 -1.87
CA HIS A 183 9.39 6.41 -2.10
C HIS A 183 10.30 5.54 -1.23
N PRO A 184 9.92 5.23 0.02
CA PRO A 184 10.83 4.58 0.93
C PRO A 184 11.12 3.14 0.49
N LEU A 185 12.37 2.74 0.66
CA LEU A 185 12.90 1.43 0.33
C LEU A 185 13.16 0.65 1.61
N TYR A 186 12.55 -0.53 1.75
CA TYR A 186 12.62 -1.34 2.97
C TYR A 186 12.97 -2.79 2.67
N PRO A 187 13.69 -3.47 3.58
CA PRO A 187 13.82 -4.93 3.52
C PRO A 187 12.47 -5.58 3.86
N VAL A 188 12.18 -6.71 3.23
CA VAL A 188 11.03 -7.55 3.57
C VAL A 188 11.26 -8.24 4.91
N TYR A 189 10.25 -8.20 5.78
CA TYR A 189 10.23 -8.90 7.06
C TYR A 189 9.63 -10.30 6.93
N TYR A 190 10.48 -11.31 7.08
CA TYR A 190 10.09 -12.72 6.97
C TYR A 190 9.60 -13.28 8.31
N SER A 191 8.36 -13.77 8.35
CA SER A 191 7.71 -14.24 9.58
C SER A 191 6.96 -15.56 9.39
N ASN A 192 6.92 -16.37 10.45
CA ASN A 192 6.01 -17.53 10.54
C ASN A 192 4.62 -17.16 11.07
N LYS A 193 4.47 -15.94 11.59
CA LYS A 193 3.21 -15.38 12.09
C LYS A 193 2.70 -14.33 11.11
N SER A 194 1.48 -14.52 10.62
CA SER A 194 0.81 -13.56 9.75
C SER A 194 0.47 -12.27 10.49
N TYR A 195 0.50 -11.14 9.78
CA TYR A 195 -0.01 -9.87 10.28
C TYR A 195 -1.53 -9.90 10.47
N ASP A 196 -2.03 -9.41 11.61
CA ASP A 196 -3.48 -9.28 11.83
C ASP A 196 -3.96 -7.93 11.30
N ALA A 197 -4.47 -7.92 10.07
CA ALA A 197 -4.93 -6.71 9.39
C ALA A 197 -6.42 -6.44 9.64
N THR A 198 -7.07 -7.10 10.61
CA THR A 198 -8.53 -6.99 10.82
C THR A 198 -8.96 -5.54 11.11
N GLU A 199 -8.24 -4.85 12.00
CA GLU A 199 -8.54 -3.44 12.32
C GLU A 199 -8.24 -2.51 11.15
N TYR A 200 -7.17 -2.77 10.40
CA TYR A 200 -6.85 -2.01 9.19
C TYR A 200 -7.94 -2.15 8.12
N ALA A 201 -8.38 -3.39 7.88
CA ALA A 201 -9.44 -3.71 6.94
C ALA A 201 -10.76 -2.99 7.30
N LYS A 202 -11.08 -2.88 8.59
CA LYS A 202 -12.27 -2.15 9.08
C LYS A 202 -12.30 -0.73 8.55
N TRP A 203 -11.31 0.06 8.93
CA TRP A 203 -11.27 1.46 8.55
C TRP A 203 -11.05 1.67 7.05
N PHE A 204 -10.28 0.78 6.42
CA PHE A 204 -10.06 0.83 4.98
C PHE A 204 -11.34 0.57 4.18
N THR A 205 -12.18 -0.40 4.57
CA THR A 205 -13.48 -0.60 3.90
C THR A 205 -14.39 0.60 4.05
N THR A 206 -14.45 1.21 5.23
CA THR A 206 -15.18 2.45 5.45
C THR A 206 -14.64 3.58 4.57
N PHE A 207 -13.31 3.72 4.45
CA PHE A 207 -12.67 4.68 3.54
C PHE A 207 -13.11 4.48 2.09
N VAL A 208 -12.99 3.24 1.56
CA VAL A 208 -13.29 2.93 0.17
C VAL A 208 -14.74 3.27 -0.16
N VAL A 209 -15.68 2.87 0.70
CA VAL A 209 -17.10 3.19 0.46
C VAL A 209 -17.32 4.69 0.60
N LEU A 210 -16.81 5.37 1.64
CA LEU A 210 -16.98 6.83 1.79
C LEU A 210 -16.46 7.60 0.58
N LYS A 211 -15.32 7.21 0.00
CA LYS A 211 -14.76 7.82 -1.20
C LYS A 211 -15.79 7.85 -2.35
N GLU A 212 -16.53 6.76 -2.57
CA GLU A 212 -17.55 6.68 -3.63
C GLU A 212 -18.71 7.68 -3.44
N TYR A 213 -18.99 8.08 -2.20
CA TYR A 213 -20.05 9.04 -1.89
C TYR A 213 -19.57 10.50 -1.90
N VAL A 214 -18.28 10.72 -1.62
CA VAL A 214 -17.78 12.04 -1.20
C VAL A 214 -17.01 12.76 -2.31
N SER A 215 -16.16 12.09 -3.11
CA SER A 215 -15.53 12.72 -4.30
C SER A 215 -14.74 11.71 -5.15
N LYS A 216 -14.49 12.05 -6.42
CA LYS A 216 -13.52 11.33 -7.29
C LYS A 216 -12.14 12.01 -7.35
N ASN A 217 -11.86 12.99 -6.49
CA ASN A 217 -10.61 13.77 -6.52
C ASN A 217 -9.63 13.32 -5.41
N ASP A 218 -8.38 13.04 -5.78
CA ASP A 218 -7.29 12.55 -4.92
C ASP A 218 -6.98 13.48 -3.72
N ILE A 219 -7.19 14.80 -3.84
CA ILE A 219 -6.98 15.75 -2.73
C ILE A 219 -7.95 15.46 -1.56
N VAL A 220 -9.12 14.91 -1.86
CA VAL A 220 -10.14 14.57 -0.86
C VAL A 220 -9.79 13.25 -0.17
N ASP A 221 -9.14 12.31 -0.86
CA ASP A 221 -8.76 11.01 -0.31
C ASP A 221 -7.79 11.14 0.87
N ASP A 222 -6.75 11.96 0.72
CA ASP A 222 -5.77 12.23 1.78
C ASP A 222 -6.43 12.82 3.03
N LYS A 223 -7.44 13.66 2.84
CA LYS A 223 -8.19 14.25 3.95
C LYS A 223 -9.12 13.22 4.59
N ILE A 224 -9.81 12.38 3.81
CA ILE A 224 -10.68 11.31 4.34
C ILE A 224 -9.83 10.31 5.14
N PHE A 225 -8.67 9.91 4.63
CA PHE A 225 -7.81 8.93 5.29
C PHE A 225 -7.33 9.41 6.68
N LYS A 226 -7.13 10.73 6.86
CA LYS A 226 -6.73 11.34 8.14
C LYS A 226 -7.84 11.34 9.21
N LEU A 227 -9.08 11.02 8.86
CA LEU A 227 -10.19 10.95 9.81
C LEU A 227 -10.20 9.65 10.61
N PHE A 228 -9.56 8.62 10.06
CA PHE A 228 -9.45 7.35 10.73
C PHE A 228 -8.34 7.40 11.80
N PRO A 229 -8.42 6.56 12.84
CA PRO A 229 -7.34 6.45 13.81
C PRO A 229 -5.99 6.34 13.11
N LYS A 230 -4.95 6.98 13.66
CA LYS A 230 -3.63 6.97 13.05
C LYS A 230 -3.12 5.53 12.93
N MET A 231 -3.21 5.00 11.73
CA MET A 231 -2.85 3.65 11.38
C MET A 231 -1.43 3.62 10.83
N SER A 232 -0.49 3.92 11.73
CA SER A 232 0.93 3.99 11.41
C SER A 232 1.43 2.63 10.91
N TRP A 233 2.18 2.67 9.82
CA TRP A 233 2.84 1.51 9.22
C TRP A 233 1.90 0.43 8.66
N GLU A 234 0.60 0.66 8.52
CA GLU A 234 -0.31 -0.39 8.04
C GLU A 234 -0.02 -0.79 6.59
N LYS A 235 0.20 0.20 5.72
CA LYS A 235 0.58 0.00 4.31
C LYS A 235 1.88 -0.80 4.20
N GLU A 236 2.86 -0.46 5.03
CA GLU A 236 4.14 -1.12 5.14
C GLU A 236 3.98 -2.55 5.67
N LYS A 237 3.19 -2.78 6.73
CA LYS A 237 2.97 -4.13 7.29
C LYS A 237 2.30 -5.06 6.29
N ILE A 238 1.27 -4.60 5.57
CA ILE A 238 0.61 -5.45 4.56
C ILE A 238 1.49 -5.72 3.35
N THR A 239 2.53 -4.90 3.13
CA THR A 239 3.43 -4.99 1.98
C THR A 239 4.77 -5.62 2.30
N LEU A 240 5.28 -5.52 3.53
CA LEU A 240 6.65 -5.95 3.87
C LEU A 240 6.65 -7.26 4.66
N ILE A 241 5.52 -7.75 5.15
CA ILE A 241 5.48 -9.01 5.90
C ILE A 241 5.22 -10.15 4.92
N LYS A 242 6.23 -11.03 4.78
CA LYS A 242 6.19 -12.21 3.90
C LYS A 242 6.42 -13.48 4.73
N LYS A 243 5.90 -14.62 4.26
CA LYS A 243 6.06 -15.89 5.00
C LYS A 243 7.53 -16.35 5.00
N LYS A 244 8.00 -16.86 6.14
CA LYS A 244 9.43 -17.18 6.36
C LYS A 244 10.03 -18.17 5.37
N CYS A 245 9.23 -19.06 4.79
CA CYS A 245 9.71 -20.01 3.78
C CYS A 245 10.28 -19.32 2.53
N HIS A 246 9.94 -18.05 2.27
CA HIS A 246 10.47 -17.29 1.13
C HIS A 246 11.66 -16.40 1.49
N MET A 247 12.30 -16.59 2.65
CA MET A 247 13.43 -15.78 3.09
C MET A 247 14.62 -15.84 2.11
N TYR A 248 14.71 -16.90 1.32
CA TYR A 248 15.71 -17.03 0.26
C TYR A 248 15.57 -15.97 -0.85
N ASP A 249 14.41 -15.31 -0.99
CA ASP A 249 14.22 -14.23 -1.96
C ASP A 249 15.08 -12.99 -1.64
N GLN A 250 15.47 -12.82 -0.37
CA GLN A 250 16.28 -11.68 0.11
C GLN A 250 15.73 -10.33 -0.40
N GLU A 251 14.41 -10.17 -0.25
CA GLU A 251 13.63 -9.20 -0.98
C GLU A 251 13.65 -7.82 -0.31
N TRP A 252 13.67 -6.79 -1.13
CA TRP A 252 13.48 -5.39 -0.75
C TRP A 252 12.33 -4.81 -1.55
N ARG A 253 11.53 -3.94 -0.94
CA ARG A 253 10.42 -3.26 -1.61
C ARG A 253 10.54 -1.77 -1.47
N MET A 254 10.46 -1.07 -2.60
CA MET A 254 10.19 0.36 -2.62
C MET A 254 8.69 0.57 -2.68
N ILE A 255 8.14 1.31 -1.74
CA ILE A 255 6.70 1.54 -1.62
C ILE A 255 6.38 2.93 -2.18
N SER A 256 5.39 3.00 -3.07
CA SER A 256 4.94 4.29 -3.60
C SER A 256 4.14 5.04 -2.55
N ASN A 257 4.43 6.33 -2.38
CA ASN A 257 3.61 7.24 -1.58
C ASN A 257 2.50 7.91 -2.40
N LEU A 258 2.42 7.64 -3.70
CA LEU A 258 1.27 7.98 -4.53
C LEU A 258 0.13 7.02 -4.18
N VAL A 259 -1.01 7.59 -3.79
CA VAL A 259 -2.31 6.89 -3.64
C VAL A 259 -3.06 7.01 -4.96
#